data_AF-A0A2E8YU66-F1
#
_entry.id   AF-A0A2E8YU66-F1
#
_cell.length_a   1.000
_cell.length_b   1.000
_cell.length_c   1.000
_cell.angle_alpha   90.00
_cell.angle_beta   90.00
_cell.angle_gamma   90.00
#
_symmetry.space_group_name_H-M   'P 1'
#
loop_
_entity.id
_entity.type
_entity.pdbx_description
1 polymer ?
#
loop_
_entity_poly.entity_id
_entity_poly.type
_entity_poly.pdbx_seq_one_letter_code
_entity_poly.pdbx_strand_id
1 'polypeptide(L)'
;MTGLLRVELSRLRSRRAVAVLVLMATLVLGVIAFGVTVNTDRVSDADIARAEKQAARDGERRDYRRSLAQCVREPESWGVAADTEPAQVRADCEDAVLPRVEWYLDANVLDLDEEREFGSGIAVAAFTTVLLFLLGATFAGHDWSTGSMSNQLLFESRRVRVWSVKALAVVIGAAVVGVVLLSAYWLYLAGVVASRGQPLDGAVLLDCLQMGWRSAAFAAAAALGGYVLTMLSRSTVFSLGVVIASFVGGGLLVVLFGVEVGESLNPVTNAAAVLYDGATYYVEPPRQCGFPGAPGDLDCTTERLRTFTQGFLYYLSVVGVVGAASLLSFRRRDVP
;
A
#
# COMPACT_ATOMS: atom_id res chain seq x y z
N MET A 1 -22.74 20.33 -18.29
CA MET A 1 -22.29 19.31 -17.31
C MET A 1 -21.48 19.94 -16.17
N THR A 2 -20.63 20.92 -16.45
CA THR A 2 -19.84 21.70 -15.49
C THR A 2 -20.62 22.26 -14.30
N GLY A 3 -21.81 22.83 -14.52
CA GLY A 3 -22.66 23.36 -13.44
C GLY A 3 -23.09 22.28 -12.42
N LEU A 4 -23.59 21.13 -12.91
CA LEU A 4 -24.02 20.02 -12.04
C LEU A 4 -22.83 19.42 -11.28
N LEU A 5 -21.67 19.32 -11.91
CA LEU A 5 -20.45 18.82 -11.25
C LEU A 5 -20.01 19.74 -10.11
N ARG A 6 -20.01 21.06 -10.33
CA ARG A 6 -19.69 22.04 -9.26
C ARG A 6 -20.66 21.91 -8.09
N VAL A 7 -21.96 21.72 -8.36
CA VAL A 7 -22.96 21.49 -7.32
C VAL A 7 -22.66 20.21 -6.54
N GLU A 8 -22.41 19.09 -7.20
CA GLU A 8 -22.12 17.83 -6.50
C GLU A 8 -20.80 17.88 -5.71
N LEU A 9 -19.76 18.53 -6.23
CA LEU A 9 -18.53 18.76 -5.48
C LEU A 9 -18.75 19.65 -4.24
N SER A 10 -19.57 20.70 -4.37
CA SER A 10 -19.94 21.53 -3.22
C SER A 10 -20.76 20.74 -2.21
N ARG A 11 -21.69 19.89 -2.66
CA ARG A 11 -22.49 19.01 -1.79
C ARG A 11 -21.62 17.97 -1.09
N LEU A 12 -20.62 17.42 -1.77
CA LEU A 12 -19.66 16.50 -1.18
C LEU A 12 -18.86 17.21 -0.07
N ARG A 13 -18.30 18.38 -0.36
CA ARG A 13 -17.51 19.18 0.60
C ARG A 13 -18.31 19.63 1.81
N SER A 14 -19.56 20.06 1.61
CA SER A 14 -20.40 20.58 2.69
C SER A 14 -21.00 19.50 3.60
N ARG A 15 -20.83 18.21 3.29
CA ARG A 15 -21.36 17.13 4.12
C ARG A 15 -20.50 16.90 5.35
N ARG A 16 -21.12 17.03 6.51
CA ARG A 16 -20.49 16.74 7.81
C ARG A 16 -19.91 15.32 7.87
N ALA A 17 -20.62 14.32 7.36
CA ALA A 17 -20.14 12.94 7.36
C ALA A 17 -18.84 12.77 6.54
N VAL A 18 -18.70 13.49 5.42
CA VAL A 18 -17.47 13.50 4.63
C VAL A 18 -16.35 14.18 5.42
N ALA A 19 -16.62 15.32 6.04
CA ALA A 19 -15.64 15.99 6.91
C ALA A 19 -15.17 15.10 8.07
N VAL A 20 -16.07 14.35 8.70
CA VAL A 20 -15.73 13.39 9.77
C VAL A 20 -14.85 12.25 9.24
N LEU A 21 -15.14 11.70 8.06
CA LEU A 21 -14.31 10.65 7.46
C LEU A 21 -12.92 11.16 7.07
N VAL A 22 -12.82 12.37 6.52
CA VAL A 22 -11.52 13.00 6.21
C VAL A 22 -10.73 13.28 7.48
N LEU A 23 -11.39 13.77 8.54
CA LEU A 23 -10.78 13.96 9.85
C LEU A 23 -10.27 12.63 10.43
N MET A 24 -11.09 11.57 10.38
CA MET A 24 -10.71 10.24 10.82
C MET A 24 -9.48 9.73 10.05
N ALA A 25 -9.45 9.90 8.71
CA ALA A 25 -8.29 9.53 7.90
C ALA A 25 -7.04 10.30 8.32
N THR A 26 -7.18 11.62 8.52
CA THR A 26 -6.07 12.47 8.97
C THR A 26 -5.55 12.02 10.34
N LEU A 27 -6.45 11.70 11.27
CA LEU A 27 -6.07 11.23 12.61
C LEU A 27 -5.39 9.86 12.58
N VAL A 28 -5.91 8.89 11.81
CA VAL A 28 -5.32 7.56 11.69
C VAL A 28 -3.91 7.66 11.09
N LEU A 29 -3.74 8.41 9.99
CA LEU A 29 -2.44 8.64 9.38
C LEU A 29 -1.49 9.39 10.33
N GLY A 30 -1.99 10.37 11.07
CA GLY A 30 -1.22 11.09 12.08
C GLY A 30 -0.75 10.20 13.23
N VAL A 31 -1.59 9.27 13.70
CA VAL A 31 -1.22 8.28 14.72
C VAL A 31 -0.15 7.32 14.21
N ILE A 32 -0.28 6.84 12.97
CA ILE A 32 0.73 5.97 12.36
C ILE A 32 2.05 6.73 12.21
N ALA A 33 2.02 7.95 11.66
CA ALA A 33 3.19 8.79 11.49
C ALA A 33 3.88 9.11 12.82
N PHE A 34 3.09 9.39 13.86
CA PHE A 34 3.60 9.59 15.23
C PHE A 34 4.23 8.32 15.78
N GLY A 35 3.61 7.15 15.59
CA GLY A 35 4.15 5.86 16.00
C GLY A 35 5.51 5.58 15.36
N VAL A 36 5.62 5.75 14.04
CA VAL A 36 6.89 5.63 13.30
C VAL A 36 7.94 6.59 13.86
N THR A 37 7.56 7.86 14.12
CA THR A 37 8.47 8.87 14.65
C THR A 37 8.97 8.55 16.04
N VAL A 38 8.12 8.06 16.94
CA VAL A 38 8.51 7.76 18.33
C VAL A 38 9.31 6.45 18.43
N ASN A 39 9.06 5.48 17.54
CA ASN A 39 9.76 4.20 17.52
C ASN A 39 11.08 4.24 16.76
N THR A 40 11.46 5.37 16.19
CA THR A 40 12.72 5.54 15.46
C THR A 40 13.58 6.60 16.15
N ASP A 41 14.89 6.36 16.20
CA ASP A 41 15.84 7.17 16.93
C ASP A 41 16.63 8.12 16.03
N ARG A 42 17.19 9.16 16.65
CA ARG A 42 18.25 9.96 16.05
C ARG A 42 19.59 9.33 16.43
N VAL A 43 20.38 8.96 15.42
CA VAL A 43 21.77 8.56 15.65
C VAL A 43 22.56 9.79 16.10
N SER A 44 23.15 9.74 17.30
CA SER A 44 24.00 10.83 17.79
C SER A 44 25.46 10.63 17.38
N ASP A 45 26.23 11.71 17.26
CA ASP A 45 27.69 11.62 17.00
C ASP A 45 28.42 10.78 18.05
N ALA A 46 27.90 10.75 19.29
CA ALA A 46 28.43 9.92 20.36
C ALA A 46 28.14 8.42 20.15
N ASP A 47 27.02 8.07 19.50
CA ASP A 47 26.69 6.69 19.14
C ASP A 47 27.59 6.20 18.00
N ILE A 48 27.78 7.03 16.97
CA ILE A 48 28.71 6.74 15.88
C ILE A 48 30.13 6.54 16.43
N ALA A 49 30.62 7.48 17.26
CA ALA A 49 31.95 7.35 17.85
C ALA A 49 32.08 6.13 18.79
N ARG A 50 31.00 5.69 19.44
CA ARG A 50 30.99 4.44 20.23
C ARG A 50 31.03 3.22 19.32
N ALA A 51 30.23 3.20 18.27
CA ALA A 51 30.14 2.13 17.29
C ALA A 51 31.46 1.96 16.52
N GLU A 52 32.07 3.06 16.06
CA GLU A 52 33.40 3.06 15.42
C GLU A 52 34.47 2.47 16.33
N LYS A 53 34.49 2.89 17.61
CA LYS A 53 35.42 2.32 18.60
C LYS A 53 35.18 0.84 18.83
N GLN A 54 33.93 0.40 18.82
CA GLN A 54 33.58 -1.01 19.01
C GLN A 54 33.96 -1.85 17.79
N ALA A 55 33.62 -1.39 16.58
CA ALA A 55 34.00 -2.02 15.32
C ALA A 55 35.53 -2.11 15.19
N ALA A 56 36.26 -1.04 15.48
CA ALA A 56 37.73 -1.06 15.47
C ALA A 56 38.32 -2.07 16.48
N ARG A 57 37.81 -2.08 17.72
CA ARG A 57 38.22 -3.07 18.74
C ARG A 57 37.95 -4.50 18.31
N ASP A 58 36.80 -4.74 17.69
CA ASP A 58 36.41 -6.08 17.26
C ASP A 58 37.16 -6.52 16.00
N GLY A 59 37.44 -5.62 15.07
CA GLY A 59 38.27 -5.88 13.88
C GLY A 59 39.71 -6.26 14.23
N GLU A 60 40.23 -5.81 15.37
CA GLU A 60 41.53 -6.23 15.90
C GLU A 60 41.52 -7.64 16.52
N ARG A 61 40.36 -8.28 16.69
CA ARG A 61 40.31 -9.66 17.20
C ARG A 61 41.04 -10.62 16.25
N ARG A 62 41.59 -11.69 16.81
CA ARG A 62 42.40 -12.67 16.05
C ARG A 62 41.60 -13.34 14.95
N ASP A 63 40.31 -13.55 15.15
CA ASP A 63 39.44 -14.24 14.20
C ASP A 63 39.23 -13.40 12.93
N TYR A 64 38.86 -12.12 13.06
CA TYR A 64 38.74 -11.21 11.92
C TYR A 64 40.05 -11.01 11.17
N ARG A 65 41.18 -10.85 11.89
CA ARG A 65 42.51 -10.77 11.24
C ARG A 65 42.87 -12.05 10.47
N ARG A 66 42.50 -13.22 10.98
CA ARG A 66 42.71 -14.50 10.29
C ARG A 66 41.84 -14.60 9.04
N SER A 67 40.56 -14.26 9.16
CA SER A 67 39.61 -14.26 8.04
C SER A 67 40.03 -13.28 6.95
N LEU A 68 40.48 -12.07 7.31
CA LEU A 68 40.98 -11.09 6.36
C LEU A 68 42.21 -11.60 5.62
N ALA A 69 43.18 -12.18 6.35
CA ALA A 69 44.35 -12.79 5.72
C ALA A 69 43.99 -14.00 4.83
N GLN A 70 42.89 -14.70 5.13
CA GLN A 70 42.38 -15.77 4.28
C GLN A 70 41.71 -15.22 3.03
N CYS A 71 40.87 -14.17 3.15
CA CYS A 71 40.28 -13.49 2.01
C CYS A 71 41.35 -12.95 1.06
N VAL A 72 42.37 -12.26 1.56
CA VAL A 72 43.45 -11.72 0.70
C VAL A 72 44.24 -12.83 -0.03
N ARG A 73 44.34 -14.04 0.57
CA ARG A 73 45.01 -15.17 -0.09
C ARG A 73 44.14 -15.86 -1.13
N GLU A 74 42.83 -15.89 -0.91
CA GLU A 74 41.87 -16.61 -1.74
C GLU A 74 40.57 -15.80 -1.91
N PRO A 75 40.64 -14.64 -2.59
CA PRO A 75 39.55 -13.66 -2.62
C PRO A 75 38.28 -14.19 -3.28
N GLU A 76 38.43 -15.04 -4.30
CA GLU A 76 37.29 -15.64 -5.02
C GLU A 76 36.38 -16.47 -4.10
N SER A 77 36.94 -17.13 -3.07
CA SER A 77 36.16 -17.91 -2.10
C SER A 77 35.27 -17.05 -1.19
N TRP A 78 35.52 -15.74 -1.16
CA TRP A 78 34.75 -14.74 -0.42
C TRP A 78 33.93 -13.84 -1.35
N GLY A 79 33.86 -14.17 -2.65
CA GLY A 79 33.14 -13.38 -3.64
C GLY A 79 33.84 -12.07 -4.02
N VAL A 80 35.13 -11.92 -3.70
CA VAL A 80 35.95 -10.77 -4.08
C VAL A 80 36.68 -11.09 -5.39
N ALA A 81 36.65 -10.18 -6.35
CA ALA A 81 37.31 -10.36 -7.64
C ALA A 81 38.84 -10.34 -7.47
N ALA A 82 39.53 -11.33 -8.04
CA ALA A 82 40.98 -11.49 -7.91
C ALA A 82 41.79 -10.77 -9.02
N ASP A 83 41.10 -10.21 -10.01
CA ASP A 83 41.66 -9.62 -11.22
C ASP A 83 41.95 -8.11 -11.11
N THR A 84 41.66 -7.51 -9.95
CA THR A 84 41.96 -6.12 -9.61
C THR A 84 43.33 -5.95 -8.97
N GLU A 85 43.81 -4.70 -8.91
CA GLU A 85 45.06 -4.33 -8.25
C GLU A 85 45.13 -4.87 -6.80
N PRO A 86 46.29 -5.34 -6.31
CA PRO A 86 46.41 -5.95 -4.98
C PRO A 86 45.91 -5.07 -3.83
N ALA A 87 46.01 -3.75 -3.98
CA ALA A 87 45.47 -2.79 -3.01
C ALA A 87 43.93 -2.77 -3.00
N GLN A 88 43.30 -2.93 -4.15
CA GLN A 88 41.84 -2.98 -4.30
C GLN A 88 41.30 -4.30 -3.74
N VAL A 89 41.92 -5.44 -4.06
CA VAL A 89 41.56 -6.76 -3.51
C VAL A 89 41.60 -6.73 -1.97
N ARG A 90 42.60 -6.05 -1.40
CA ARG A 90 42.68 -5.88 0.05
C ARG A 90 41.54 -5.03 0.59
N ALA A 91 41.22 -3.89 -0.04
CA ALA A 91 40.13 -3.02 0.38
C ALA A 91 38.77 -3.75 0.32
N ASP A 92 38.49 -4.47 -0.77
CA ASP A 92 37.26 -5.24 -0.95
C ASP A 92 37.15 -6.37 0.09
N CYS A 93 38.27 -7.03 0.43
CA CYS A 93 38.32 -8.00 1.52
C CYS A 93 38.15 -7.37 2.91
N GLU A 94 38.65 -6.15 3.12
CA GLU A 94 38.40 -5.39 4.36
C GLU A 94 36.90 -5.09 4.50
N ASP A 95 36.24 -4.64 3.43
CA ASP A 95 34.79 -4.40 3.40
C ASP A 95 33.93 -5.66 3.59
N ALA A 96 34.39 -6.80 3.06
CA ALA A 96 33.67 -8.07 3.14
C ALA A 96 33.81 -8.75 4.52
N VAL A 97 34.96 -8.59 5.18
CA VAL A 97 35.31 -9.38 6.37
C VAL A 97 35.28 -8.57 7.66
N LEU A 98 35.69 -7.30 7.66
CA LEU A 98 35.80 -6.53 8.89
C LEU A 98 34.42 -6.12 9.42
N PRO A 99 34.28 -6.05 10.76
CA PRO A 99 33.06 -5.57 11.38
C PRO A 99 32.78 -4.12 10.98
N ARG A 100 31.56 -3.86 10.51
CA ARG A 100 31.13 -2.53 10.08
C ARG A 100 30.50 -1.74 11.22
N VAL A 101 30.55 -0.41 11.14
CA VAL A 101 30.04 0.49 12.19
C VAL A 101 28.54 0.31 12.40
N GLU A 102 27.80 0.08 11.31
CA GLU A 102 26.34 -0.09 11.31
C GLU A 102 25.90 -1.29 12.14
N TRP A 103 26.72 -2.33 12.27
CA TRP A 103 26.42 -3.52 13.09
C TRP A 103 26.44 -3.23 14.60
N TYR A 104 27.01 -2.10 15.01
CA TYR A 104 27.10 -1.68 16.41
C TYR A 104 26.26 -0.43 16.70
N LEU A 105 25.57 0.10 15.69
CA LEU A 105 24.56 1.13 15.87
C LEU A 105 23.25 0.46 16.31
N ASP A 106 23.03 0.42 17.62
CA ASP A 106 21.75 0.00 18.22
C ASP A 106 20.75 1.16 18.18
N ALA A 107 20.43 1.62 16.97
CA ALA A 107 19.49 2.70 16.72
C ALA A 107 18.53 2.28 15.61
N ASN A 108 17.23 2.33 15.91
CA ASN A 108 16.21 2.09 14.90
C ASN A 108 16.08 3.34 14.03
N VAL A 109 16.85 3.43 12.95
CA VAL A 109 16.88 4.60 12.06
C VAL A 109 15.61 4.62 11.22
N LEU A 110 15.03 5.81 11.01
CA LEU A 110 13.91 5.96 10.10
C LEU A 110 14.41 5.86 8.66
N ASP A 111 14.12 4.74 8.00
CA ASP A 111 14.38 4.53 6.57
C ASP A 111 13.07 4.61 5.79
N LEU A 112 12.99 5.56 4.85
CA LEU A 112 11.78 5.75 4.04
C LEU A 112 11.54 4.60 3.07
N ASP A 113 12.60 3.94 2.59
CA ASP A 113 12.49 2.83 1.66
C ASP A 113 11.96 1.58 2.37
N GLU A 114 12.47 1.32 3.58
CA GLU A 114 11.95 0.25 4.43
C GLU A 114 10.49 0.50 4.83
N GLU A 115 10.14 1.74 5.22
CA GLU A 115 8.77 2.11 5.55
C GLU A 115 7.81 2.01 4.34
N ARG A 116 8.32 2.22 3.13
CA ARG A 116 7.59 2.07 1.87
C ARG A 116 7.32 0.60 1.55
N GLU A 117 8.36 -0.24 1.62
CA GLU A 117 8.28 -1.64 1.21
C GLU A 117 7.66 -2.55 2.27
N PHE A 118 8.14 -2.45 3.53
CA PHE A 118 7.79 -3.40 4.59
C PHE A 118 7.10 -2.77 5.80
N GLY A 119 7.20 -1.44 5.96
CA GLY A 119 6.66 -0.75 7.12
C GLY A 119 5.25 -0.17 6.91
N SER A 120 5.10 1.08 7.33
CA SER A 120 3.84 1.80 7.47
C SER A 120 3.13 2.17 6.16
N GLY A 121 3.83 2.13 5.02
CA GLY A 121 3.29 2.48 3.70
C GLY A 121 2.03 1.67 3.35
N ILE A 122 2.01 0.37 3.64
CA ILE A 122 0.83 -0.51 3.43
C ILE A 122 -0.34 -0.04 4.26
N ALA A 123 -0.11 0.13 5.56
CA ALA A 123 -1.15 0.42 6.51
C ALA A 123 -1.84 1.73 6.12
N VAL A 124 -1.05 2.76 5.80
CA VAL A 124 -1.54 4.07 5.40
C VAL A 124 -2.33 4.00 4.08
N ALA A 125 -1.85 3.25 3.08
CA ALA A 125 -2.58 3.02 1.83
C ALA A 125 -3.91 2.26 2.05
N ALA A 126 -3.90 1.21 2.88
CA ALA A 126 -5.06 0.39 3.18
C ALA A 126 -6.13 1.18 3.95
N PHE A 127 -5.75 1.89 5.02
CA PHE A 127 -6.68 2.74 5.77
C PHE A 127 -7.27 3.85 4.91
N THR A 128 -6.46 4.51 4.08
CA THR A 128 -6.93 5.52 3.13
C THR A 128 -7.94 4.93 2.15
N THR A 129 -7.67 3.74 1.62
CA THR A 129 -8.58 3.02 0.71
C THR A 129 -9.93 2.71 1.35
N VAL A 130 -9.93 2.16 2.58
CA VAL A 130 -11.15 1.84 3.32
C VAL A 130 -11.96 3.10 3.64
N LEU A 131 -11.30 4.17 4.08
CA LEU A 131 -11.97 5.42 4.44
C LEU A 131 -12.54 6.14 3.21
N LEU A 132 -11.85 6.10 2.07
CA LEU A 132 -12.37 6.66 0.82
C LEU A 132 -13.48 5.80 0.21
N PHE A 133 -13.43 4.47 0.35
CA PHE A 133 -14.57 3.60 0.08
C PHE A 133 -15.81 4.02 0.88
N LEU A 134 -15.64 4.20 2.20
CA LEU A 134 -16.71 4.66 3.08
C LEU A 134 -17.23 6.04 2.68
N LEU A 135 -16.36 6.96 2.27
CA LEU A 135 -16.74 8.29 1.78
C LEU A 135 -17.70 8.17 0.59
N GLY A 136 -17.36 7.34 -0.40
CA GLY A 136 -18.22 7.12 -1.57
C GLY A 136 -19.56 6.47 -1.20
N ALA A 137 -19.53 5.45 -0.34
CA ALA A 137 -20.73 4.77 0.15
C ALA A 137 -21.64 5.74 0.93
N THR A 138 -21.10 6.48 1.89
CA THR A 138 -21.83 7.45 2.72
C THR A 138 -22.39 8.61 1.88
N PHE A 139 -21.67 9.05 0.85
CA PHE A 139 -22.17 10.09 -0.05
C PHE A 139 -23.45 9.64 -0.79
N ALA A 140 -23.46 8.44 -1.35
CA ALA A 140 -24.66 7.89 -2.00
C ALA A 140 -25.75 7.57 -0.97
N GLY A 141 -25.41 6.90 0.11
CA GLY A 141 -26.37 6.40 1.08
C GLY A 141 -27.15 7.50 1.79
N HIS A 142 -26.50 8.61 2.11
CA HIS A 142 -27.17 9.76 2.69
C HIS A 142 -28.18 10.42 1.71
N ASP A 143 -27.93 10.39 0.40
CA ASP A 143 -28.91 10.91 -0.57
C ASP A 143 -30.18 10.04 -0.62
N TRP A 144 -30.04 8.74 -0.38
CA TRP A 144 -31.18 7.82 -0.27
C TRP A 144 -31.91 7.97 1.05
N SER A 145 -31.20 8.02 2.18
CA SER A 145 -31.83 8.09 3.50
C SER A 145 -32.61 9.38 3.76
N THR A 146 -32.21 10.48 3.12
CA THR A 146 -32.86 11.79 3.27
C THR A 146 -33.89 12.10 2.18
N GLY A 147 -34.08 11.22 1.19
CA GLY A 147 -34.91 11.51 0.01
C GLY A 147 -34.34 12.59 -0.93
N SER A 148 -33.10 13.04 -0.70
CA SER A 148 -32.45 14.06 -1.53
C SER A 148 -32.28 13.61 -2.99
N MET A 149 -32.12 12.30 -3.22
CA MET A 149 -32.04 11.73 -4.56
C MET A 149 -33.32 11.98 -5.36
N SER A 150 -34.49 11.74 -4.75
CA SER A 150 -35.80 11.95 -5.38
C SER A 150 -35.99 13.43 -5.75
N ASN A 151 -35.65 14.34 -4.83
CA ASN A 151 -35.74 15.78 -5.06
C ASN A 151 -34.84 16.25 -6.23
N GLN A 152 -33.62 15.72 -6.35
CA GLN A 152 -32.73 16.08 -7.47
C GLN A 152 -33.28 15.68 -8.83
N LEU A 153 -33.97 14.54 -8.90
CA LEU A 153 -34.54 14.04 -10.15
C LEU A 153 -35.76 14.85 -10.61
N LEU A 154 -36.38 15.64 -9.74
CA LEU A 154 -37.39 16.62 -10.13
C LEU A 154 -36.80 17.77 -10.95
N PHE A 155 -35.58 18.21 -10.62
CA PHE A 155 -34.90 19.29 -11.33
C PHE A 155 -34.08 18.77 -12.52
N GLU A 156 -33.50 17.57 -12.42
CA GLU A 156 -32.70 16.94 -13.46
C GLU A 156 -33.17 15.51 -13.70
N SER A 157 -34.11 15.34 -14.63
CA SER A 157 -34.76 14.06 -14.93
C SER A 157 -33.84 13.04 -15.60
N ARG A 158 -32.69 13.46 -16.16
CA ARG A 158 -31.74 12.56 -16.82
C ARG A 158 -30.93 11.79 -15.79
N ARG A 159 -31.49 10.68 -15.30
CA ARG A 159 -30.90 9.78 -14.30
C ARG A 159 -29.44 9.40 -14.57
N VAL A 160 -29.10 9.03 -15.80
CA VAL A 160 -27.72 8.67 -16.17
C VAL A 160 -26.75 9.83 -15.95
N ARG A 161 -27.19 11.07 -16.21
CA ARG A 161 -26.39 12.27 -16.02
C ARG A 161 -26.18 12.56 -14.53
N VAL A 162 -27.21 12.41 -13.70
CA VAL A 162 -27.10 12.56 -12.24
C VAL A 162 -26.15 11.52 -11.65
N TRP A 163 -26.31 10.25 -12.04
CA TRP A 163 -25.44 9.16 -11.61
C TRP A 163 -23.97 9.41 -12.00
N SER A 164 -23.72 9.75 -13.27
CA SER A 164 -22.36 9.91 -13.79
C SER A 164 -21.66 11.12 -13.17
N VAL A 165 -22.37 12.23 -12.97
CA VAL A 165 -21.79 13.43 -12.36
C VAL A 165 -21.50 13.23 -10.88
N LYS A 166 -22.34 12.48 -10.14
CA LYS A 166 -22.04 12.09 -8.76
C LYS A 166 -20.85 11.16 -8.67
N ALA A 167 -20.79 10.13 -9.52
CA ALA A 167 -19.66 9.23 -9.61
C ALA A 167 -18.36 10.03 -9.86
N LEU A 168 -18.39 10.96 -10.81
CA LEU A 168 -17.25 11.83 -11.10
C LEU A 168 -16.88 12.74 -9.93
N ALA A 169 -17.86 13.31 -9.22
CA ALA A 169 -17.61 14.12 -8.03
C ALA A 169 -16.96 13.29 -6.90
N VAL A 170 -17.40 12.05 -6.69
CA VAL A 170 -16.80 11.12 -5.73
C VAL A 170 -15.36 10.79 -6.12
N VAL A 171 -15.10 10.43 -7.38
CA VAL A 171 -13.75 10.09 -7.87
C VAL A 171 -12.81 11.29 -7.74
N ILE A 172 -13.21 12.49 -8.19
CA ILE A 172 -12.38 13.70 -8.09
C ILE A 172 -12.12 14.06 -6.62
N GLY A 173 -13.17 14.06 -5.79
CA GLY A 173 -13.04 14.38 -4.37
C GLY A 173 -12.14 13.40 -3.63
N ALA A 174 -12.33 12.10 -3.86
CA ALA A 174 -11.51 11.06 -3.26
C ALA A 174 -10.07 11.09 -3.75
N ALA A 175 -9.82 11.33 -5.05
CA ALA A 175 -8.47 11.45 -5.60
C ALA A 175 -7.73 12.64 -4.98
N VAL A 176 -8.37 13.81 -4.88
CA VAL A 176 -7.77 15.00 -4.25
C VAL A 176 -7.46 14.73 -2.78
N VAL A 177 -8.40 14.17 -2.02
CA VAL A 177 -8.19 13.84 -0.60
C VAL A 177 -7.06 12.81 -0.45
N GLY A 178 -7.07 11.74 -1.25
CA GLY A 178 -6.04 10.69 -1.20
C GLY A 178 -4.65 11.23 -1.51
N VAL A 179 -4.51 12.04 -2.57
CA VAL A 179 -3.23 12.67 -2.93
C VAL A 179 -2.74 13.58 -1.81
N VAL A 180 -3.61 14.41 -1.23
CA VAL A 180 -3.24 15.32 -0.14
C VAL A 180 -2.80 14.55 1.10
N LEU A 181 -3.58 13.55 1.54
CA LEU A 181 -3.28 12.78 2.74
C LEU A 181 -1.98 11.99 2.60
N LEU A 182 -1.81 11.27 1.49
CA LEU A 182 -0.65 10.40 1.27
C LEU A 182 0.61 11.21 0.97
N SER A 183 0.50 12.34 0.27
CA SER A 183 1.66 13.25 0.09
C SER A 183 2.05 13.89 1.41
N ALA A 184 1.07 14.34 2.22
CA ALA A 184 1.35 14.92 3.54
C ALA A 184 2.03 13.92 4.48
N TYR A 185 1.62 12.65 4.42
CA TYR A 185 2.24 11.56 5.19
C TYR A 185 3.72 11.38 4.85
N TRP A 186 4.07 11.20 3.58
CA TRP A 186 5.46 11.00 3.15
C TRP A 186 6.32 12.25 3.35
N LEU A 187 5.77 13.44 3.09
CA LEU A 187 6.46 14.71 3.35
C LEU A 187 6.71 14.93 4.84
N TYR A 188 5.81 14.47 5.71
CA TYR A 188 6.02 14.50 7.15
C TYR A 188 7.20 13.61 7.55
N LEU A 189 7.22 12.35 7.12
CA LEU A 189 8.34 11.44 7.44
C LEU A 189 9.67 11.96 6.88
N ALA A 190 9.68 12.50 5.66
CA ALA A 190 10.86 13.16 5.10
C ALA A 190 11.31 14.37 5.95
N GLY A 191 10.36 15.14 6.47
CA GLY A 191 10.63 16.21 7.44
C GLY A 191 11.25 15.69 8.74
N VAL A 192 10.81 14.52 9.23
CA VAL A 192 11.40 13.86 10.41
C VAL A 192 12.84 13.43 10.13
N VAL A 193 13.10 12.74 9.01
CA VAL A 193 14.46 12.35 8.56
C VAL A 193 15.37 13.58 8.49
N ALA A 194 14.92 14.64 7.81
CA ALA A 194 15.67 15.89 7.69
C ALA A 194 15.93 16.56 9.06
N SER A 195 14.94 16.57 9.96
CA SER A 195 15.09 17.14 11.31
C SER A 195 16.09 16.39 12.19
N ARG A 196 16.35 15.12 11.88
CA ARG A 196 17.35 14.28 12.56
C ARG A 196 18.75 14.44 11.98
N GLY A 197 18.91 15.20 10.88
CA GLY A 197 20.18 15.35 10.19
C GLY A 197 20.59 14.11 9.39
N GLN A 198 19.64 13.21 9.11
CA GLN A 198 19.88 12.01 8.31
C GLN A 198 19.91 12.38 6.80
N PRO A 199 20.74 11.73 5.99
CA PRO A 199 20.74 11.95 4.55
C PRO A 199 19.38 11.56 3.97
N LEU A 200 18.77 12.47 3.22
CA LEU A 200 17.52 12.23 2.51
C LEU A 200 17.80 12.16 1.02
N ASP A 201 17.66 10.97 0.43
CA ASP A 201 17.70 10.82 -1.01
C ASP A 201 16.37 11.30 -1.63
N GLY A 202 16.47 12.28 -2.54
CA GLY A 202 15.31 12.80 -3.26
C GLY A 202 14.66 11.75 -4.17
N ALA A 203 15.41 10.76 -4.67
CA ALA A 203 14.87 9.66 -5.45
C ALA A 203 13.96 8.76 -4.59
N VAL A 204 14.42 8.39 -3.39
CA VAL A 204 13.63 7.60 -2.43
C VAL A 204 12.34 8.32 -2.04
N LEU A 205 12.42 9.63 -1.72
CA LEU A 205 11.22 10.42 -1.43
C LEU A 205 10.25 10.44 -2.62
N LEU A 206 10.76 10.57 -3.85
CA LEU A 206 9.93 10.54 -5.04
C LEU A 206 9.25 9.18 -5.22
N ASP A 207 9.94 8.08 -4.95
CA ASP A 207 9.37 6.72 -5.03
C ASP A 207 8.27 6.50 -3.99
N CYS A 208 8.46 7.01 -2.75
CA CYS A 208 7.43 7.05 -1.72
C CYS A 208 6.21 7.86 -2.17
N LEU A 209 6.41 9.06 -2.73
CA LEU A 209 5.32 9.91 -3.23
C LEU A 209 4.57 9.25 -4.40
N GLN A 210 5.29 8.61 -5.33
CA GLN A 210 4.68 7.87 -6.44
C GLN A 210 3.84 6.70 -5.93
N MET A 211 4.31 5.97 -4.91
CA MET A 211 3.50 4.96 -4.23
C MET A 211 2.24 5.59 -3.63
N GLY A 212 2.39 6.71 -2.91
CA GLY A 212 1.26 7.47 -2.39
C GLY A 212 0.25 7.87 -3.46
N TRP A 213 0.69 8.31 -4.65
CA TRP A 213 -0.21 8.68 -5.74
C TRP A 213 -0.90 7.48 -6.40
N ARG A 214 -0.19 6.35 -6.55
CA ARG A 214 -0.79 5.07 -7.00
C ARG A 214 -1.86 4.60 -6.01
N SER A 215 -1.54 4.62 -4.70
CA SER A 215 -2.49 4.31 -3.64
C SER A 215 -3.68 5.29 -3.61
N ALA A 216 -3.46 6.58 -3.87
CA ALA A 216 -4.55 7.57 -3.98
C ALA A 216 -5.49 7.26 -5.16
N ALA A 217 -4.95 6.88 -6.32
CA ALA A 217 -5.73 6.46 -7.47
C ALA A 217 -6.55 5.20 -7.16
N PHE A 218 -5.94 4.22 -6.49
CA PHE A 218 -6.63 3.01 -6.04
C PHE A 218 -7.74 3.31 -5.04
N ALA A 219 -7.47 4.18 -4.06
CA ALA A 219 -8.45 4.60 -3.07
C ALA A 219 -9.61 5.42 -3.69
N ALA A 220 -9.36 6.20 -4.74
CA ALA A 220 -10.40 6.85 -5.52
C ALA A 220 -11.28 5.85 -6.30
N ALA A 221 -10.68 4.78 -6.84
CA ALA A 221 -11.43 3.67 -7.43
C ALA A 221 -12.25 2.92 -6.38
N ALA A 222 -11.72 2.73 -5.16
CA ALA A 222 -12.47 2.17 -4.04
C ALA A 222 -13.65 3.07 -3.61
N ALA A 223 -13.47 4.40 -3.60
CA ALA A 223 -14.56 5.35 -3.38
C ALA A 223 -15.68 5.20 -4.43
N LEU A 224 -15.31 5.03 -5.70
CA LEU A 224 -16.26 4.70 -6.76
C LEU A 224 -16.96 3.36 -6.46
N GLY A 225 -16.21 2.33 -6.03
CA GLY A 225 -16.74 1.05 -5.58
C GLY A 225 -17.83 1.19 -4.50
N GLY A 226 -17.55 1.97 -3.46
CA GLY A 226 -18.50 2.26 -2.39
C GLY A 226 -19.74 2.99 -2.92
N TYR A 227 -19.54 4.00 -3.76
CA TYR A 227 -20.62 4.71 -4.43
C TYR A 227 -21.52 3.78 -5.26
N VAL A 228 -20.95 2.95 -6.14
CA VAL A 228 -21.75 2.11 -7.05
C VAL A 228 -22.49 1.00 -6.30
N LEU A 229 -21.86 0.40 -5.29
CA LEU A 229 -22.50 -0.58 -4.41
C LEU A 229 -23.68 0.05 -3.67
N THR A 230 -23.49 1.24 -3.07
CA THR A 230 -24.56 1.90 -2.33
C THR A 230 -25.66 2.41 -3.26
N MET A 231 -25.34 2.84 -4.48
CA MET A 231 -26.37 3.18 -5.48
C MET A 231 -27.19 1.96 -5.92
N LEU A 232 -26.57 0.77 -5.97
CA LEU A 232 -27.25 -0.48 -6.33
C LEU A 232 -28.14 -1.00 -5.19
N SER A 233 -27.64 -0.97 -3.95
CA SER A 233 -28.32 -1.50 -2.76
C SER A 233 -29.24 -0.50 -2.06
N ARG A 234 -29.00 0.81 -2.26
CA ARG A 234 -29.58 1.93 -1.50
C ARG A 234 -29.27 1.85 0.01
N SER A 235 -28.20 1.16 0.40
CA SER A 235 -27.81 0.94 1.80
C SER A 235 -26.29 0.96 1.96
N THR A 236 -25.80 1.83 2.84
CA THR A 236 -24.37 1.88 3.24
C THR A 236 -23.97 0.61 3.99
N VAL A 237 -24.85 0.11 4.85
CA VAL A 237 -24.63 -1.12 5.65
C VAL A 237 -24.43 -2.31 4.73
N PHE A 238 -25.23 -2.42 3.66
CA PHE A 238 -25.05 -3.48 2.67
C PHE A 238 -23.68 -3.37 1.98
N SER A 239 -23.28 -2.17 1.55
CA SER A 239 -21.99 -1.98 0.89
C SER A 239 -20.82 -2.34 1.79
N LEU A 240 -20.89 -1.98 3.07
CA LEU A 240 -19.87 -2.35 4.06
C LEU A 240 -19.82 -3.86 4.28
N GLY A 241 -20.99 -4.51 4.41
CA GLY A 241 -21.09 -5.96 4.55
C GLY A 241 -20.48 -6.72 3.37
N VAL A 242 -20.72 -6.27 2.13
CA VAL A 242 -20.11 -6.87 0.93
C VAL A 242 -18.59 -6.76 0.95
N VAL A 243 -18.05 -5.60 1.30
CA VAL A 243 -16.59 -5.42 1.36
C VAL A 243 -15.97 -6.30 2.45
N ILE A 244 -16.52 -6.28 3.67
CA ILE A 244 -16.04 -7.14 4.76
C ILE A 244 -16.11 -8.62 4.35
N ALA A 245 -17.22 -9.05 3.76
CA ALA A 245 -17.38 -10.41 3.26
C ALA A 245 -16.38 -10.76 2.15
N SER A 246 -15.97 -9.80 1.30
CA SER A 246 -14.96 -10.05 0.27
C SER A 246 -13.57 -10.28 0.86
N PHE A 247 -13.17 -9.51 1.88
CA PHE A 247 -11.87 -9.65 2.53
C PHE A 247 -11.78 -10.90 3.41
N VAL A 248 -12.85 -11.25 4.13
CA VAL A 248 -12.87 -12.41 5.02
C VAL A 248 -13.27 -13.70 4.29
N GLY A 249 -14.06 -13.58 3.22
CA GLY A 249 -14.75 -14.69 2.59
C GLY A 249 -13.83 -15.74 1.98
N GLY A 250 -12.68 -15.36 1.43
CA GLY A 250 -11.70 -16.33 0.90
C GLY A 250 -11.24 -17.31 1.97
N GLY A 251 -10.75 -16.79 3.10
CA GLY A 251 -10.35 -17.62 4.24
C GLY A 251 -11.52 -18.38 4.87
N LEU A 252 -12.70 -17.76 4.94
CA LEU A 252 -13.89 -18.41 5.50
C LEU A 252 -14.36 -19.59 4.64
N LEU A 253 -14.31 -19.47 3.30
CA LEU A 253 -14.69 -20.54 2.39
C LEU A 253 -13.70 -21.72 2.43
N VAL A 254 -12.41 -21.44 2.57
CA VAL A 254 -11.38 -22.47 2.78
C VAL A 254 -11.63 -23.18 4.12
N VAL A 255 -11.81 -22.44 5.21
CA VAL A 255 -11.97 -23.00 6.55
C VAL A 255 -13.28 -23.78 6.71
N LEU A 256 -14.41 -23.26 6.22
CA LEU A 256 -15.73 -23.86 6.43
C LEU A 256 -16.07 -24.94 5.41
N PHE A 257 -15.60 -24.80 4.17
CA PHE A 257 -16.05 -25.65 3.05
C PHE A 257 -14.91 -26.33 2.30
N GLY A 258 -13.65 -26.09 2.66
CA GLY A 258 -12.49 -26.64 1.94
C GLY A 258 -12.42 -26.15 0.48
N VAL A 259 -13.08 -25.05 0.16
CA VAL A 259 -13.10 -24.49 -1.19
C VAL A 259 -11.85 -23.63 -1.36
N GLU A 260 -10.88 -24.15 -2.09
CA GLU A 260 -9.73 -23.37 -2.53
C GLU A 260 -10.19 -22.37 -3.61
N VAL A 261 -10.50 -21.16 -3.17
CA VAL A 261 -10.65 -20.03 -4.07
C VAL A 261 -9.24 -19.69 -4.54
N GLY A 262 -8.93 -19.93 -5.82
CA GLY A 262 -7.58 -19.70 -6.34
C GLY A 262 -7.08 -18.28 -6.00
N GLU A 263 -5.82 -18.16 -5.59
CA GLU A 263 -5.20 -16.89 -5.13
C GLU A 263 -5.33 -15.73 -6.13
N SER A 264 -5.57 -16.05 -7.41
CA SER A 264 -5.88 -15.06 -8.45
C SER A 264 -7.18 -14.27 -8.19
N LEU A 265 -8.11 -14.80 -7.40
CA LEU A 265 -9.36 -14.16 -7.01
C LEU A 265 -9.32 -13.53 -5.61
N ASN A 266 -8.21 -13.70 -4.88
CA ASN A 266 -8.03 -13.12 -3.56
C ASN A 266 -7.95 -11.58 -3.67
N PRO A 267 -8.88 -10.82 -3.06
CA PRO A 267 -8.87 -9.37 -3.17
C PRO A 267 -7.63 -8.74 -2.52
N VAL A 268 -7.08 -9.34 -1.45
CA VAL A 268 -5.90 -8.80 -0.76
C VAL A 268 -4.68 -8.86 -1.68
N THR A 269 -4.42 -10.01 -2.29
CA THR A 269 -3.29 -10.22 -3.22
C THR A 269 -3.40 -9.31 -4.45
N ASN A 270 -4.60 -9.16 -5.01
CA ASN A 270 -4.82 -8.23 -6.12
C ASN A 270 -4.66 -6.76 -5.72
N ALA A 271 -5.01 -6.38 -4.49
CA ALA A 271 -4.81 -5.02 -4.00
C ALA A 271 -3.32 -4.72 -3.81
N ALA A 272 -2.59 -5.63 -3.17
CA ALA A 272 -1.15 -5.52 -2.99
C ALA A 272 -0.43 -5.34 -4.34
N ALA A 273 -0.79 -6.14 -5.35
CA ALA A 273 -0.22 -6.03 -6.68
C ALA A 273 -0.44 -4.65 -7.34
N VAL A 274 -1.56 -3.97 -7.06
CA VAL A 274 -1.80 -2.61 -7.57
C VAL A 274 -1.02 -1.56 -6.78
N LEU A 275 -0.94 -1.71 -5.46
CA LEU A 275 -0.28 -0.73 -4.59
C LEU A 275 1.24 -0.72 -4.79
N TYR A 276 1.84 -1.90 -4.96
CA TYR A 276 3.28 -2.12 -5.04
C TYR A 276 3.86 -2.27 -6.44
N ASP A 277 3.04 -2.13 -7.48
CA ASP A 277 3.44 -2.43 -8.87
C ASP A 277 3.85 -3.90 -9.08
N GLY A 278 3.24 -4.80 -8.30
CA GLY A 278 3.54 -6.22 -8.26
C GLY A 278 3.57 -6.72 -6.82
N ALA A 279 3.09 -7.93 -6.58
CA ALA A 279 3.15 -8.55 -5.26
C ALA A 279 3.50 -10.03 -5.40
N THR A 280 4.50 -10.48 -4.67
CA THR A 280 4.77 -11.90 -4.51
C THR A 280 3.84 -12.48 -3.46
N TYR A 281 3.34 -13.69 -3.71
CA TYR A 281 2.54 -14.44 -2.75
C TYR A 281 3.02 -15.88 -2.71
N TYR A 282 2.85 -16.50 -1.56
CA TYR A 282 3.29 -17.87 -1.32
C TYR A 282 2.16 -18.83 -1.64
N VAL A 283 2.49 -19.89 -2.38
CA VAL A 283 1.60 -21.03 -2.62
C VAL A 283 2.23 -22.27 -2.01
N GLU A 284 1.38 -23.13 -1.44
CA GLU A 284 1.83 -24.41 -0.95
C GLU A 284 2.25 -25.28 -2.15
N PRO A 285 3.52 -25.70 -2.25
CA PRO A 285 3.95 -26.54 -3.36
C PRO A 285 3.30 -27.92 -3.24
N PRO A 286 3.15 -28.67 -4.35
CA PRO A 286 2.71 -30.04 -4.26
C PRO A 286 3.59 -30.82 -3.28
N ARG A 287 2.96 -31.66 -2.43
CA ARG A 287 3.68 -32.43 -1.38
C ARG A 287 4.86 -33.24 -1.93
N GLN A 288 4.82 -33.59 -3.21
CA GLN A 288 5.85 -34.34 -3.93
C GLN A 288 7.18 -33.58 -4.09
N CYS A 289 7.17 -32.24 -4.01
CA CYS A 289 8.38 -31.41 -4.12
C CYS A 289 9.39 -31.59 -2.98
N GLY A 290 8.96 -32.15 -1.84
CA GLY A 290 9.84 -32.44 -0.70
C GLY A 290 10.53 -33.81 -0.73
N PHE A 291 10.28 -34.64 -1.77
CA PHE A 291 10.78 -36.02 -1.82
C PHE A 291 11.86 -36.21 -2.90
N PRO A 292 12.94 -36.99 -2.62
CA PRO A 292 13.91 -37.37 -3.63
C PRO A 292 13.21 -38.15 -4.76
N GLY A 293 13.35 -37.70 -6.02
CA GLY A 293 12.71 -38.31 -7.18
C GLY A 293 11.41 -37.63 -7.65
N ALA A 294 11.16 -36.39 -7.25
CA ALA A 294 10.08 -35.59 -7.81
C ALA A 294 10.17 -35.53 -9.35
N PRO A 295 9.04 -35.66 -10.08
CA PRO A 295 9.01 -35.47 -11.52
C PRO A 295 9.63 -34.12 -11.91
N GLY A 296 10.52 -34.11 -12.91
CA GLY A 296 11.24 -32.89 -13.32
C GLY A 296 10.36 -31.80 -13.95
N ASP A 297 9.11 -32.13 -14.28
CA ASP A 297 8.07 -31.24 -14.79
C ASP A 297 7.16 -30.66 -13.68
N LEU A 298 7.38 -31.05 -12.42
CA LEU A 298 6.61 -30.50 -11.31
C LEU A 298 7.08 -29.07 -10.97
N ASP A 299 6.14 -28.13 -11.00
CA ASP A 299 6.41 -26.76 -10.61
C ASP A 299 6.46 -26.64 -9.07
N CYS A 300 7.67 -26.71 -8.53
CA CYS A 300 7.95 -26.59 -7.10
C CYS A 300 8.23 -25.15 -6.66
N THR A 301 7.86 -24.15 -7.47
CA THR A 301 8.00 -22.74 -7.08
C THR A 301 6.95 -22.38 -6.02
N THR A 302 7.44 -22.01 -4.84
CA THR A 302 6.62 -21.57 -3.70
C THR A 302 6.19 -20.11 -3.83
N GLU A 303 6.97 -19.31 -4.56
CA GLU A 303 6.70 -17.90 -4.79
C GLU A 303 6.05 -17.69 -6.15
N ARG A 304 4.94 -16.97 -6.15
CA ARG A 304 4.23 -16.55 -7.36
C ARG A 304 4.16 -15.05 -7.40
N LEU A 305 4.41 -14.49 -8.58
CA LEU A 305 4.25 -13.07 -8.82
C LEU A 305 2.84 -12.76 -9.31
N ARG A 306 2.16 -11.83 -8.62
CA ARG A 306 0.96 -11.17 -9.11
C ARG A 306 1.36 -9.82 -9.69
N THR A 307 1.20 -9.67 -11.00
CA THR A 307 1.58 -8.42 -11.69
C THR A 307 0.57 -7.30 -11.44
N PHE A 308 1.01 -6.05 -11.55
CA PHE A 308 0.15 -4.86 -11.52
C PHE A 308 -1.06 -5.00 -12.45
N THR A 309 -0.83 -5.40 -13.71
CA THR A 309 -1.88 -5.54 -14.73
C THR A 309 -2.96 -6.52 -14.31
N GLN A 310 -2.59 -7.64 -13.70
CA GLN A 310 -3.56 -8.64 -13.24
C GLN A 310 -4.42 -8.10 -12.07
N GLY A 311 -3.81 -7.44 -11.09
CA GLY A 311 -4.53 -6.78 -10.00
C GLY A 311 -5.44 -5.65 -10.48
N PHE A 312 -4.95 -4.83 -11.41
CA PHE A 312 -5.70 -3.74 -12.02
C PHE A 312 -6.92 -4.26 -12.78
N LEU A 313 -6.75 -5.28 -13.63
CA LEU A 313 -7.85 -5.88 -14.39
C LEU A 313 -8.89 -6.53 -13.47
N TYR A 314 -8.46 -7.15 -12.37
CA TYR A 314 -9.37 -7.68 -11.35
C TYR A 314 -10.29 -6.58 -10.82
N TYR A 315 -9.74 -5.48 -10.29
CA TYR A 315 -10.56 -4.39 -9.73
C TYR A 315 -11.35 -3.62 -10.80
N LEU A 316 -10.78 -3.42 -11.98
CA LEU A 316 -11.50 -2.81 -13.11
C LEU A 316 -12.71 -3.64 -13.49
N SER A 317 -12.59 -4.97 -13.53
CA SER A 317 -13.70 -5.87 -13.85
C SER A 317 -14.78 -5.84 -12.77
N VAL A 318 -14.40 -5.88 -11.48
CA VAL A 318 -15.33 -5.82 -10.34
C VAL A 318 -16.09 -4.50 -10.33
N VAL A 319 -15.39 -3.37 -10.38
CA VAL A 319 -16.01 -2.04 -10.39
C VAL A 319 -16.83 -1.81 -11.66
N GLY A 320 -16.36 -2.31 -12.81
CA GLY A 320 -17.06 -2.21 -14.09
C GLY A 320 -18.38 -2.97 -14.09
N VAL A 321 -18.40 -4.23 -13.64
CA VAL A 321 -19.61 -5.07 -13.56
C VAL A 321 -20.60 -4.50 -12.55
N VAL A 322 -20.15 -4.17 -11.34
CA VAL A 322 -21.02 -3.59 -10.30
C VAL A 322 -21.52 -2.21 -10.71
N GLY A 323 -20.67 -1.39 -11.33
CA GLY A 323 -21.03 -0.08 -11.87
C GLY A 323 -22.09 -0.15 -12.97
N ALA A 324 -21.94 -1.09 -13.91
CA ALA A 324 -22.93 -1.34 -14.94
C ALA A 324 -24.26 -1.80 -14.34
N ALA A 325 -24.24 -2.76 -13.40
CA ALA A 325 -25.44 -3.22 -12.70
C ALA A 325 -26.12 -2.08 -11.92
N SER A 326 -25.32 -1.25 -11.22
CA SER A 326 -25.77 -0.08 -10.48
C SER A 326 -26.46 0.94 -11.39
N LEU A 327 -25.83 1.29 -12.51
CA LEU A 327 -26.38 2.23 -13.49
C LEU A 327 -27.67 1.70 -14.14
N LEU A 328 -27.68 0.43 -14.55
CA LEU A 328 -28.87 -0.21 -15.13
C LEU A 328 -30.03 -0.25 -14.12
N SER A 329 -29.73 -0.57 -12.85
CA SER A 329 -30.70 -0.54 -11.76
C SER A 329 -31.25 0.87 -11.55
N PHE A 330 -30.38 1.89 -11.48
CA PHE A 330 -30.79 3.28 -11.27
C PHE A 330 -31.63 3.85 -12.42
N ARG A 331 -31.38 3.39 -13.66
CA ARG A 331 -32.17 3.74 -14.85
C ARG A 331 -33.59 3.15 -14.80
N ARG A 332 -33.74 1.92 -14.30
CA ARG A 332 -35.00 1.15 -14.40
C ARG A 332 -35.85 1.20 -13.13
N ARG A 333 -35.24 1.25 -11.95
CA ARG A 333 -35.97 1.21 -10.68
C ARG A 333 -36.60 2.55 -10.36
N ASP A 334 -37.82 2.49 -9.83
CA ASP A 334 -38.49 3.65 -9.27
C ASP A 334 -37.74 4.19 -8.06
N VAL A 335 -37.74 5.51 -7.97
CA VAL A 335 -37.11 6.25 -6.88
C VAL A 335 -38.26 6.65 -5.96
N PRO A 336 -38.25 6.19 -4.70
CA PRO A 336 -39.37 6.36 -3.77
C PRO A 336 -39.60 7.82 -3.37
#